data_AF-A0A537I3A4-F1
#
_entry.id   AF-A0A537I3A4-F1
#
_cell.length_a   1.000
_cell.length_b   1.000
_cell.length_c   1.000
_cell.angle_alpha   90.00
_cell.angle_beta   90.00
_cell.angle_gamma   90.00
#
_symmetry.space_group_name_H-M   'P 1'
#
loop_
_entity.id
_entity.type
_entity.pdbx_description
1 polymer ?
#
loop_
_entity_poly.entity_id
_entity_poly.type
_entity_poly.pdbx_seq_one_letter_code
_entity_poly.pdbx_strand_id
1 'polypeptide(L)'
;MKKNILYLAGIAALISTSCRKIEMDGEKEIIIVNGGGSGSTGQTITLEGRINADTLLKKQNVYILKGLVYMVGNHTMTVEPGTTVKGSFNGADVAALIIARGSKLIAAGTATEPIIFTSAAPNPQSGDWGGIVLCGKAPINTSYNGTAGLYQVEGGVDNANGDGLAGSGDAVAPAPVSNDNSGTLQYVRIEYAGYAYQPDKEVNSLTMAAVGSGTTIDHVQVVYAKDDAYEWFGGTVNCKYLIALKTQDDDFDTDNGFSGKIQFGLILRDSVIADISNSEAFESDNNASGTTAAPKTTAIFSNITAIGPKATLNNIGSSLFRGATHIRRNTGISIFNSIIMGWPRGIEIDATTGTSTALNIEDSTIRLRNITLAGNTVNTRFSGTAGITITNDAAFTSWFTNSYYNNDLLTNTSDAKLIQPFNYTAPDPTPFAGANGNQKILTGGSFTDPKFTGDTFFDQTATFRGAVAPAGILATWWKGWTKFNYE
;
A
#
# COMPACT_ATOMS: atom_id res chain seq x y z
N MET A 1 -71.01 -28.21 -19.20
CA MET A 1 -70.19 -29.44 -19.11
C MET A 1 -68.74 -29.04 -18.81
N LYS A 2 -68.18 -29.59 -17.72
CA LYS A 2 -66.77 -29.88 -17.37
C LYS A 2 -65.69 -28.94 -17.96
N LYS A 3 -65.08 -28.07 -17.13
CA LYS A 3 -63.87 -28.26 -16.28
C LYS A 3 -62.55 -28.36 -17.07
N ASN A 4 -61.59 -27.50 -16.70
CA ASN A 4 -60.11 -27.66 -16.62
C ASN A 4 -59.50 -26.24 -16.64
N ILE A 5 -59.36 -25.51 -15.52
CA ILE A 5 -58.29 -25.56 -14.52
C ILE A 5 -56.90 -25.83 -15.11
N LEU A 6 -56.09 -24.78 -15.24
CA LEU A 6 -54.65 -24.81 -15.02
C LEU A 6 -54.25 -23.53 -14.26
N TYR A 7 -53.58 -23.76 -13.15
CA TYR A 7 -53.16 -22.79 -12.14
C TYR A 7 -51.93 -22.00 -12.62
N LEU A 8 -51.99 -20.67 -12.58
CA LEU A 8 -50.79 -19.84 -12.44
C LEU A 8 -50.73 -19.35 -10.99
N ALA A 9 -49.77 -19.89 -10.24
CA ALA A 9 -49.45 -19.42 -8.89
C ALA A 9 -48.76 -18.05 -9.01
N GLY A 10 -49.44 -17.00 -8.53
CA GLY A 10 -48.83 -15.70 -8.31
C GLY A 10 -47.90 -15.76 -7.11
N ILE A 11 -46.59 -15.77 -7.34
CA ILE A 11 -45.60 -15.44 -6.31
C ILE A 11 -45.58 -13.92 -6.22
N ALA A 12 -46.30 -13.37 -5.25
CA ALA A 12 -46.09 -12.01 -4.80
C ALA A 12 -44.76 -11.97 -4.03
N ALA A 13 -43.69 -11.65 -4.74
CA ALA A 13 -42.43 -11.27 -4.11
C ALA A 13 -42.67 -9.94 -3.38
N LEU A 14 -42.79 -10.00 -2.05
CA LEU A 14 -42.59 -8.85 -1.18
C LEU A 14 -41.15 -8.38 -1.37
N ILE A 15 -40.96 -7.42 -2.28
CA ILE A 15 -39.75 -6.62 -2.33
C ILE A 15 -39.81 -5.73 -1.09
N SER A 16 -39.31 -6.24 0.03
CA SER A 16 -38.84 -5.37 1.10
C SER A 16 -37.62 -4.65 0.55
N THR A 17 -37.83 -3.45 0.03
CA THR A 17 -36.77 -2.47 -0.09
C THR A 17 -36.21 -2.26 1.31
N SER A 18 -35.08 -2.90 1.62
CA SER A 18 -34.25 -2.43 2.72
C SER A 18 -33.66 -1.09 2.27
N CYS A 19 -34.49 -0.05 2.28
CA CYS A 19 -34.00 1.31 2.41
C CYS A 19 -33.24 1.31 3.73
N ARG A 20 -31.92 1.14 3.65
CA ARG A 20 -31.03 1.48 4.75
C ARG A 20 -31.43 2.89 5.12
N LYS A 21 -31.87 3.06 6.36
CA LYS A 21 -32.14 4.39 6.90
C LYS A 21 -30.84 5.15 6.71
N ILE A 22 -30.86 6.15 5.84
CA ILE A 22 -29.79 7.14 5.78
C ILE A 22 -29.88 7.81 7.14
N GLU A 23 -29.06 7.35 8.09
CA GLU A 23 -28.84 8.14 9.29
C GLU A 23 -28.24 9.44 8.79
N MET A 24 -28.95 10.53 9.06
CA MET A 24 -28.41 11.85 8.83
C MET A 24 -27.20 11.94 9.77
N ASP A 25 -25.99 11.86 9.20
CA ASP A 25 -24.72 12.06 9.91
C ASP A 25 -24.67 13.49 10.44
N GLY A 26 -25.38 13.72 11.55
CA GLY A 26 -25.21 14.91 12.36
C GLY A 26 -23.77 14.97 12.84
N GLU A 27 -23.22 16.18 12.94
CA GLU A 27 -21.95 16.40 13.63
C GLU A 27 -22.06 15.83 15.04
N LYS A 28 -21.50 14.64 15.25
CA LYS A 28 -21.43 14.04 16.58
C LYS A 28 -20.21 14.65 17.25
N GLU A 29 -20.49 15.47 18.25
CA GLU A 29 -19.51 15.93 19.22
C GLU A 29 -18.78 14.71 19.80
N ILE A 30 -17.46 14.83 20.00
CA ILE A 30 -16.62 13.76 20.56
C ILE A 30 -17.31 13.19 21.80
N ILE A 31 -17.85 11.97 21.71
CA ILE A 31 -18.42 11.31 22.89
C ILE A 31 -17.25 10.74 23.70
N ILE A 32 -16.70 11.56 24.60
CA ILE A 32 -15.79 11.07 25.64
C ILE A 32 -16.64 10.23 26.62
N VAL A 33 -16.79 8.94 26.34
CA VAL A 33 -17.31 8.00 27.33
C VAL A 33 -16.17 7.70 28.30
N ASN A 34 -16.09 8.48 29.39
CA ASN A 34 -15.18 8.16 30.48
C ASN A 34 -15.61 6.82 31.11
N GLY A 35 -14.90 5.73 30.81
CA GLY A 35 -14.90 4.55 31.66
C GLY A 35 -14.40 4.99 33.05
N GLY A 36 -15.28 4.91 34.06
CA GLY A 36 -15.07 5.57 35.35
C GLY A 36 -13.76 5.23 36.06
N GLY A 37 -13.12 6.27 36.64
CA GLY A 37 -12.03 6.16 37.59
C GLY A 37 -11.34 7.52 37.79
N SER A 38 -11.49 8.13 38.98
CA SER A 38 -10.84 9.41 39.32
C SER A 38 -9.35 9.24 39.72
N GLY A 39 -8.60 8.41 38.98
CA GLY A 39 -7.20 8.12 39.24
C GLY A 39 -6.34 8.38 38.00
N SER A 40 -5.01 8.41 38.19
CA SER A 40 -4.00 8.54 37.13
C SER A 40 -3.90 7.29 36.21
N THR A 41 -5.02 6.61 35.99
CA THR A 41 -5.16 5.40 35.19
C THR A 41 -5.83 5.76 33.86
N GLY A 42 -5.30 5.20 32.78
CA GLY A 42 -5.78 5.41 31.42
C GLY A 42 -7.27 5.15 31.22
N GLN A 43 -7.89 5.90 30.33
CA GLN A 43 -9.29 5.73 29.94
C GLN A 43 -9.40 5.02 28.58
N THR A 44 -10.50 4.29 28.38
CA THR A 44 -10.92 3.86 27.04
C THR A 44 -11.83 4.92 26.46
N ILE A 45 -11.49 5.46 25.29
CA ILE A 45 -12.23 6.54 24.61
C ILE A 45 -12.70 6.05 23.26
N THR A 46 -14.00 6.14 22.98
CA THR A 46 -14.55 5.82 21.67
C THR A 46 -14.61 7.06 20.79
N LEU A 47 -14.14 6.94 19.55
CA LEU A 47 -14.24 7.95 18.50
C LEU A 47 -15.16 7.42 17.40
N GLU A 48 -16.14 8.22 16.97
CA GLU A 48 -17.12 7.83 15.95
C GLU A 48 -17.54 9.06 15.12
N GLY A 49 -17.96 8.83 13.88
CA GLY A 49 -18.52 9.88 13.02
C GLY A 49 -17.54 10.97 12.61
N ARG A 50 -18.02 12.20 12.43
CA ARG A 50 -17.25 13.34 11.92
C ARG A 50 -16.67 14.18 13.07
N ILE A 51 -15.35 14.22 13.17
CA ILE A 51 -14.60 15.00 14.14
C ILE A 51 -14.20 16.33 13.50
N ASN A 52 -14.92 17.40 13.85
CA ASN A 52 -14.76 18.75 13.32
C ASN A 52 -14.09 19.69 14.35
N ALA A 53 -13.06 19.19 15.03
CA ALA A 53 -12.25 19.95 15.99
C ALA A 53 -10.87 19.31 16.15
N ASP A 54 -9.85 20.11 16.41
CA ASP A 54 -8.51 19.60 16.72
C ASP A 54 -8.57 18.63 17.91
N THR A 55 -7.99 17.45 17.73
CA THR A 55 -8.13 16.33 18.66
C THR A 55 -6.76 15.78 19.02
N LEU A 56 -6.49 15.64 20.32
CA LEU A 56 -5.26 15.06 20.85
C LEU A 56 -5.54 13.69 21.48
N LEU A 57 -4.95 12.64 20.91
CA LEU A 57 -4.96 11.29 21.46
C LEU A 57 -3.72 11.11 22.36
N LYS A 58 -3.96 10.96 23.66
CA LYS A 58 -2.92 10.87 24.68
C LYS A 58 -2.50 9.43 24.95
N LYS A 59 -1.19 9.20 25.11
CA LYS A 59 -0.58 7.87 25.32
C LYS A 59 -1.20 7.09 26.48
N GLN A 60 -1.59 7.80 27.53
CA GLN A 60 -2.18 7.17 28.72
C GLN A 60 -3.52 6.48 28.44
N ASN A 61 -4.20 6.78 27.34
CA ASN A 61 -5.53 6.26 27.00
C ASN A 61 -5.45 5.17 25.91
N VAL A 62 -6.52 4.37 25.83
CA VAL A 62 -6.77 3.48 24.70
C VAL A 62 -7.93 4.04 23.90
N TYR A 63 -7.77 4.15 22.58
CA TYR A 63 -8.80 4.68 21.70
C TYR A 63 -9.47 3.57 20.91
N ILE A 64 -10.78 3.63 20.75
CA ILE A 64 -11.56 2.73 19.89
C ILE A 64 -12.24 3.57 18.81
N LEU A 65 -11.86 3.36 17.55
CA LEU A 65 -12.59 3.85 16.40
C LEU A 65 -13.82 2.96 16.20
N LYS A 66 -15.00 3.55 16.02
CA LYS A 66 -16.25 2.83 15.83
C LYS A 66 -16.98 3.34 14.59
N GLY A 67 -17.18 2.43 13.62
CA GLY A 67 -17.64 2.80 12.28
C GLY A 67 -16.62 3.69 11.54
N LEU A 68 -17.05 4.31 10.44
CA LEU A 68 -16.20 5.25 9.71
C LEU A 68 -16.02 6.52 10.54
N VAL A 69 -14.76 6.84 10.85
CA VAL A 69 -14.37 8.01 11.65
C VAL A 69 -13.66 9.01 10.73
N TYR A 70 -14.18 10.22 10.64
CA TYR A 70 -13.68 11.25 9.74
C TYR A 70 -13.03 12.39 10.50
N MET A 71 -11.82 12.78 10.12
CA MET A 71 -11.24 14.06 10.51
C MET A 71 -11.57 15.12 9.44
N VAL A 72 -12.33 16.16 9.79
CA VAL A 72 -12.90 17.10 8.82
C VAL A 72 -12.60 18.57 9.16
N GLY A 73 -13.01 19.50 8.29
CA GLY A 73 -12.97 20.94 8.58
C GLY A 73 -11.58 21.58 8.57
N ASN A 74 -10.59 20.93 7.97
CA ASN A 74 -9.17 21.32 8.04
C ASN A 74 -8.56 21.24 9.46
N HIS A 75 -9.16 20.43 10.33
CA HIS A 75 -8.64 20.19 11.66
C HIS A 75 -7.58 19.10 11.68
N THR A 76 -6.87 18.99 12.81
CA THR A 76 -5.79 18.02 13.00
C THR A 76 -6.11 17.02 14.12
N MET A 77 -5.97 15.73 13.82
CA MET A 77 -5.83 14.69 14.83
C MET A 77 -4.34 14.49 15.14
N THR A 78 -3.92 14.73 16.37
CA THR A 78 -2.55 14.49 16.85
C THR A 78 -2.55 13.28 17.78
N VAL A 79 -1.64 12.34 17.56
CA VAL A 79 -1.50 11.11 18.33
C VAL A 79 -0.14 11.11 19.02
N GLU A 80 -0.13 11.07 20.36
CA GLU A 80 1.13 11.03 21.12
C GLU A 80 1.89 9.72 20.85
N PRO A 81 3.24 9.73 20.87
CA PRO A 81 4.06 8.53 20.77
C PRO A 81 3.63 7.42 21.74
N GLY A 82 3.68 6.16 21.30
CA GLY A 82 3.30 5.00 22.09
C GLY A 82 1.80 4.82 22.32
N THR A 83 0.93 5.65 21.73
CA THR A 83 -0.53 5.48 21.81
C THR A 83 -0.97 4.25 21.01
N THR A 84 -1.96 3.52 21.55
CA THR A 84 -2.68 2.46 20.83
C THR A 84 -4.08 2.94 20.44
N VAL A 85 -4.39 2.87 19.15
CA VAL A 85 -5.71 3.15 18.56
C VAL A 85 -6.25 1.86 17.97
N LYS A 86 -7.50 1.51 18.27
CA LYS A 86 -8.10 0.23 17.88
C LYS A 86 -9.32 0.41 17.00
N GLY A 87 -9.41 -0.29 15.88
CA GLY A 87 -10.60 -0.36 15.04
C GLY A 87 -11.62 -1.37 15.58
N SER A 88 -12.86 -0.95 15.75
CA SER A 88 -13.98 -1.88 15.96
C SER A 88 -14.15 -2.79 14.73
N PHE A 89 -14.59 -4.03 14.97
CA PHE A 89 -14.55 -5.13 13.99
C PHE A 89 -15.91 -5.80 13.73
N ASN A 90 -16.98 -5.31 14.36
CA ASN A 90 -18.26 -6.00 14.36
C ASN A 90 -19.31 -5.31 13.49
N GLY A 91 -19.80 -6.00 12.46
CA GLY A 91 -21.01 -5.62 11.72
C GLY A 91 -20.96 -4.21 11.16
N ALA A 92 -21.95 -3.37 11.50
CA ALA A 92 -22.00 -1.98 11.04
C ALA A 92 -20.95 -1.07 11.71
N ASP A 93 -20.29 -1.54 12.77
CA ASP A 93 -19.30 -0.79 13.52
C ASP A 93 -17.85 -1.07 13.06
N VAL A 94 -17.65 -1.85 11.99
CA VAL A 94 -16.32 -2.04 11.39
C VAL A 94 -15.75 -0.66 11.08
N ALA A 95 -14.59 -0.36 11.62
CA ALA A 95 -14.05 0.99 11.63
C ALA A 95 -13.02 1.22 10.53
N ALA A 96 -12.94 2.47 10.06
CA ALA A 96 -11.81 2.99 9.30
C ALA A 96 -11.56 4.43 9.74
N LEU A 97 -10.31 4.90 9.65
CA LEU A 97 -9.96 6.30 9.93
C LEU A 97 -9.75 7.05 8.62
N ILE A 98 -10.62 8.01 8.33
CA ILE A 98 -10.57 8.83 7.12
C ILE A 98 -10.10 10.23 7.48
N ILE A 99 -9.03 10.68 6.85
CA ILE A 99 -8.52 12.06 6.96
C ILE A 99 -8.94 12.80 5.69
N ALA A 100 -10.01 13.58 5.80
CA ALA A 100 -10.59 14.28 4.65
C ALA A 100 -9.68 15.40 4.12
N ARG A 101 -9.92 15.82 2.87
CA ARG A 101 -9.13 16.87 2.19
C ARG A 101 -8.95 18.12 3.05
N GLY A 102 -7.69 18.43 3.37
CA GLY A 102 -7.28 19.59 4.15
C GLY A 102 -7.14 19.35 5.66
N SER A 103 -7.75 18.29 6.18
CA SER A 103 -7.49 17.80 7.55
C SER A 103 -6.17 17.04 7.62
N LYS A 104 -5.69 16.78 8.84
CA LYS A 104 -4.39 16.14 9.07
C LYS A 104 -4.41 15.06 10.14
N LEU A 105 -3.57 14.05 9.95
CA LEU A 105 -3.18 13.11 11.00
C LEU A 105 -1.69 13.31 11.33
N ILE A 106 -1.38 13.65 12.57
CA ILE A 106 -0.03 13.75 13.10
C ILE A 106 0.19 12.59 14.06
N ALA A 107 0.70 11.47 13.54
CA ALA A 107 1.10 10.28 14.28
C ALA A 107 2.62 10.12 14.16
N ALA A 108 3.36 10.91 14.95
CA ALA A 108 4.82 10.90 14.97
C ALA A 108 5.34 10.14 16.20
N GLY A 109 5.34 8.81 16.13
CA GLY A 109 5.93 7.93 17.14
C GLY A 109 7.45 8.00 17.15
N THR A 110 8.07 7.14 17.95
CA THR A 110 9.54 6.98 17.97
C THR A 110 9.91 5.50 17.86
N ALA A 111 11.19 5.22 17.58
CA ALA A 111 11.66 3.84 17.50
C ALA A 111 11.39 3.03 18.78
N THR A 112 11.38 3.69 19.95
CA THR A 112 11.10 3.05 21.26
C THR A 112 9.63 3.13 21.67
N GLU A 113 8.86 4.03 21.07
CA GLU A 113 7.44 4.27 21.37
C GLU A 113 6.64 4.40 20.07
N PRO A 114 6.55 3.31 19.28
CA PRO A 114 5.77 3.34 18.05
C PRO A 114 4.29 3.53 18.35
N ILE A 115 3.58 4.23 17.47
CA ILE A 115 2.12 4.35 17.53
C ILE A 115 1.52 3.11 16.86
N ILE A 116 0.49 2.52 17.48
CA ILE A 116 -0.12 1.28 17.00
C ILE A 116 -1.57 1.54 16.63
N PHE A 117 -1.90 1.31 15.37
CA PHE A 117 -3.28 1.17 14.89
C PHE A 117 -3.56 -0.32 14.65
N THR A 118 -4.56 -0.88 15.32
CA THR A 118 -4.80 -2.34 15.31
C THR A 118 -6.27 -2.68 15.51
N SER A 119 -6.62 -3.97 15.50
CA SER A 119 -7.99 -4.43 15.78
C SER A 119 -8.36 -4.34 17.26
N ALA A 120 -9.64 -4.07 17.55
CA ALA A 120 -10.24 -4.20 18.87
C ALA A 120 -10.68 -5.65 19.21
N ALA A 121 -10.54 -6.60 18.27
CA ALA A 121 -10.93 -7.99 18.48
C ALA A 121 -10.07 -8.66 19.57
N PRO A 122 -10.66 -9.57 20.38
CA PRO A 122 -9.89 -10.37 21.33
C PRO A 122 -8.84 -11.25 20.64
N ASN A 123 -9.10 -11.70 19.41
CA ASN A 123 -8.18 -12.45 18.57
C ASN A 123 -8.10 -11.75 17.20
N PRO A 124 -7.22 -10.74 17.03
CA PRO A 124 -7.13 -9.96 15.81
C PRO A 124 -6.96 -10.82 14.56
N GLN A 125 -7.75 -10.54 13.52
CA GLN A 125 -7.67 -11.18 12.22
C GLN A 125 -7.50 -10.12 11.13
N SER A 126 -6.79 -10.49 10.07
CA SER A 126 -6.75 -9.70 8.84
C SER A 126 -8.18 -9.44 8.38
N GLY A 127 -8.55 -8.18 8.18
CA GLY A 127 -9.92 -7.84 7.76
C GLY A 127 -10.77 -7.23 8.87
N ASP A 128 -10.25 -7.14 10.09
CA ASP A 128 -11.04 -6.70 11.24
C ASP A 128 -11.44 -5.23 11.14
N TRP A 129 -10.67 -4.39 10.45
CA TRP A 129 -10.95 -2.96 10.30
C TRP A 129 -10.36 -2.41 9.00
N GLY A 130 -10.93 -1.34 8.47
CA GLY A 130 -10.59 -0.79 7.15
C GLY A 130 -9.33 0.08 7.08
N GLY A 131 -8.48 0.11 8.11
CA GLY A 131 -7.21 0.87 8.01
C GLY A 131 -7.35 2.39 8.06
N ILE A 132 -6.34 3.06 7.50
CA ILE A 132 -6.22 4.52 7.45
C ILE A 132 -6.33 4.99 6.00
N VAL A 133 -7.22 5.94 5.76
CA VAL A 133 -7.43 6.58 4.45
C VAL A 133 -7.02 8.05 4.55
N LEU A 134 -6.04 8.45 3.73
CA LEU A 134 -5.62 9.83 3.58
C LEU A 134 -6.15 10.40 2.27
N CYS A 135 -7.06 11.37 2.34
CA CYS A 135 -7.59 12.08 1.18
C CYS A 135 -6.85 13.41 1.01
N GLY A 136 -5.97 13.49 0.03
CA GLY A 136 -5.21 14.71 -0.30
C GLY A 136 -5.77 15.48 -1.49
N LYS A 137 -5.09 16.56 -1.84
CA LYS A 137 -5.46 17.50 -2.93
C LYS A 137 -4.50 17.44 -4.12
N ALA A 138 -3.55 16.51 -4.15
CA ALA A 138 -2.54 16.42 -5.19
C ALA A 138 -3.12 15.92 -6.53
N PRO A 139 -2.37 16.04 -7.65
CA PRO A 139 -2.84 15.56 -8.95
C PRO A 139 -3.20 14.07 -8.96
N ILE A 140 -4.29 13.73 -9.64
CA ILE A 140 -4.78 12.36 -9.90
C ILE A 140 -5.43 12.35 -11.29
N ASN A 141 -5.39 11.23 -12.01
CA ASN A 141 -5.81 11.16 -13.42
C ASN A 141 -7.23 10.60 -13.65
N THR A 142 -8.09 10.73 -12.65
CA THR A 142 -9.48 10.20 -12.65
C THR A 142 -10.50 11.30 -12.93
N SER A 143 -11.77 10.91 -13.02
CA SER A 143 -12.91 11.84 -13.03
C SER A 143 -14.06 11.26 -12.23
N TYR A 144 -14.70 12.10 -11.41
CA TYR A 144 -15.84 11.71 -10.60
C TYR A 144 -17.00 12.70 -10.82
N ASN A 145 -18.20 12.19 -11.10
CA ASN A 145 -19.39 13.00 -11.41
C ASN A 145 -19.12 14.12 -12.44
N GLY A 146 -18.36 13.81 -13.50
CA GLY A 146 -18.01 14.76 -14.56
C GLY A 146 -16.92 15.78 -14.18
N THR A 147 -16.39 15.72 -12.97
CA THR A 147 -15.30 16.60 -12.50
C THR A 147 -13.96 15.89 -12.70
N ALA A 148 -13.12 16.45 -13.57
CA ALA A 148 -11.77 15.93 -13.83
C ALA A 148 -10.81 16.23 -12.67
N GLY A 149 -9.94 15.28 -12.35
CA GLY A 149 -8.99 15.38 -11.24
C GLY A 149 -9.61 15.11 -9.87
N LEU A 150 -10.86 14.64 -9.82
CA LEU A 150 -11.57 14.23 -8.61
C LEU A 150 -11.69 12.71 -8.56
N TYR A 151 -11.58 12.15 -7.37
CA TYR A 151 -11.66 10.72 -7.12
C TYR A 151 -12.53 10.44 -5.90
N GLN A 152 -13.36 9.41 -6.00
CA GLN A 152 -14.09 8.85 -4.88
C GLN A 152 -13.34 7.61 -4.43
N VAL A 153 -12.81 7.64 -3.19
CA VAL A 153 -12.12 6.48 -2.63
C VAL A 153 -13.09 5.31 -2.51
N GLU A 154 -12.59 4.11 -2.80
CA GLU A 154 -13.39 2.89 -2.82
C GLU A 154 -13.77 2.39 -1.40
N GLY A 155 -14.46 1.25 -1.31
CA GLY A 155 -14.84 0.67 -0.02
C GLY A 155 -15.94 1.41 0.75
N GLY A 156 -16.71 2.26 0.05
CA GLY A 156 -17.86 2.95 0.63
C GLY A 156 -17.50 3.99 1.68
N VAL A 157 -16.27 4.51 1.64
CA VAL A 157 -15.76 5.50 2.61
C VAL A 157 -16.31 6.91 2.36
N ASP A 158 -16.82 7.20 1.17
CA ASP A 158 -17.37 8.51 0.87
C ASP A 158 -18.80 8.66 1.41
N ASN A 159 -19.05 9.80 2.05
CA ASN A 159 -20.33 10.13 2.67
C ASN A 159 -21.02 11.28 1.93
N ALA A 160 -22.21 11.66 2.37
CA ALA A 160 -22.97 12.74 1.72
C ALA A 160 -22.28 14.12 1.76
N ASN A 161 -21.23 14.29 2.58
CA ASN A 161 -20.45 15.52 2.67
C ASN A 161 -19.22 15.52 1.75
N GLY A 162 -18.93 14.41 1.06
CA GLY A 162 -17.73 14.28 0.24
C GLY A 162 -16.43 14.08 1.04
N ASP A 163 -16.52 13.60 2.29
CA ASP A 163 -15.35 13.43 3.16
C ASP A 163 -14.42 12.28 2.70
N GLY A 164 -14.89 11.39 1.82
CA GLY A 164 -14.10 10.34 1.16
C GLY A 164 -13.69 10.69 -0.28
N LEU A 165 -13.84 11.95 -0.69
CA LEU A 165 -13.33 12.44 -1.97
C LEU A 165 -11.87 12.90 -1.84
N ALA A 166 -11.06 12.58 -2.85
CA ALA A 166 -9.67 12.98 -2.99
C ALA A 166 -9.43 13.72 -4.32
N GLY A 167 -8.32 14.44 -4.39
CA GLY A 167 -7.95 15.25 -5.56
C GLY A 167 -8.59 16.63 -5.55
N SER A 168 -8.95 17.13 -6.73
CA SER A 168 -9.30 18.52 -6.98
C SER A 168 -10.37 18.68 -8.07
N GLY A 169 -10.70 19.93 -8.42
CA GLY A 169 -11.67 20.29 -9.45
C GLY A 169 -13.04 20.68 -8.90
N ASP A 170 -13.26 20.58 -7.60
CA ASP A 170 -14.51 20.95 -6.91
C ASP A 170 -14.32 22.16 -5.98
N ALA A 171 -15.37 22.53 -5.24
CA ALA A 171 -15.32 23.69 -4.35
C ALA A 171 -14.37 23.52 -3.16
N VAL A 172 -14.11 22.27 -2.71
CA VAL A 172 -13.22 21.97 -1.58
C VAL A 172 -11.74 22.09 -1.98
N ALA A 173 -11.40 21.68 -3.19
CA ALA A 173 -10.07 21.84 -3.77
C ALA A 173 -10.18 22.25 -5.25
N PRO A 174 -10.27 23.56 -5.56
CA PRO A 174 -10.51 24.03 -6.93
C PRO A 174 -9.41 23.67 -7.95
N ALA A 175 -8.20 23.42 -7.47
CA ALA A 175 -7.04 23.08 -8.29
C ALA A 175 -6.14 22.06 -7.56
N PRO A 176 -5.35 21.26 -8.29
CA PRO A 176 -4.48 20.28 -7.69
C PRO A 176 -3.31 20.96 -6.95
N VAL A 177 -2.95 20.45 -5.78
CA VAL A 177 -1.88 20.96 -4.93
C VAL A 177 -0.84 19.86 -4.72
N SER A 178 0.21 19.85 -5.54
CA SER A 178 1.24 18.78 -5.51
C SER A 178 2.00 18.72 -4.18
N ASN A 179 2.11 19.82 -3.45
CA ASN A 179 2.74 19.85 -2.12
C ASN A 179 1.70 19.90 -0.99
N ASP A 180 0.48 19.39 -1.22
CA ASP A 180 -0.51 19.20 -0.17
C ASP A 180 0.06 18.37 0.98
N ASN A 181 -0.47 18.58 2.19
CA ASN A 181 0.05 17.98 3.41
C ASN A 181 -1.10 17.40 4.25
N SER A 182 -1.24 16.08 4.21
CA SER A 182 -2.21 15.29 4.98
C SER A 182 -1.69 14.89 6.38
N GLY A 183 -0.46 15.33 6.74
CA GLY A 183 0.13 15.16 8.06
C GLY A 183 1.43 14.35 8.08
N THR A 184 1.61 13.55 9.12
CA THR A 184 2.83 12.78 9.39
C THR A 184 2.48 11.43 9.98
N LEU A 185 2.92 10.36 9.35
CA LEU A 185 2.97 9.01 9.93
C LEU A 185 4.44 8.64 10.07
N GLN A 186 4.92 8.60 11.31
CA GLN A 186 6.29 8.23 11.63
C GLN A 186 6.37 7.21 12.76
N TYR A 187 7.13 6.13 12.58
CA TYR A 187 7.18 4.99 13.52
C TYR A 187 5.77 4.49 13.89
N VAL A 188 5.01 4.13 12.86
CA VAL A 188 3.63 3.67 12.96
C VAL A 188 3.53 2.20 12.58
N ARG A 189 2.75 1.44 13.34
CA ARG A 189 2.32 0.09 12.95
C ARG A 189 0.82 0.09 12.66
N ILE A 190 0.44 -0.44 11.51
CA ILE A 190 -0.94 -0.67 11.09
C ILE A 190 -1.10 -2.19 10.99
N GLU A 191 -1.90 -2.76 11.88
CA GLU A 191 -2.01 -4.21 12.03
C GLU A 191 -3.44 -4.67 11.75
N TYR A 192 -3.59 -5.79 11.04
CA TYR A 192 -4.87 -6.47 10.82
C TYR A 192 -5.92 -5.63 10.07
N ALA A 193 -5.44 -4.66 9.29
CA ALA A 193 -6.26 -3.74 8.54
C ALA A 193 -6.61 -4.29 7.14
N GLY A 194 -7.29 -3.48 6.35
CA GLY A 194 -7.89 -3.87 5.09
C GLY A 194 -9.31 -4.39 5.32
N TYR A 195 -10.28 -4.02 4.49
CA TYR A 195 -11.67 -4.46 4.65
C TYR A 195 -12.37 -4.68 3.32
N ALA A 196 -12.87 -5.90 3.14
CA ALA A 196 -13.66 -6.27 1.97
C ALA A 196 -15.10 -5.76 2.09
N TYR A 197 -15.34 -4.52 1.69
CA TYR A 197 -16.66 -3.90 1.75
C TYR A 197 -17.63 -4.53 0.73
N GLN A 198 -17.19 -4.65 -0.52
CA GLN A 198 -17.86 -5.39 -1.61
C GLN A 198 -16.79 -5.98 -2.53
N PRO A 199 -17.10 -7.00 -3.35
CA PRO A 199 -16.14 -7.50 -4.33
C PRO A 199 -15.61 -6.38 -5.23
N ASP A 200 -14.29 -6.28 -5.37
CA ASP A 200 -13.55 -5.28 -6.17
C ASP A 200 -13.78 -3.82 -5.69
N LYS A 201 -14.17 -3.63 -4.44
CA LYS A 201 -14.40 -2.34 -3.76
C LYS A 201 -13.97 -2.44 -2.31
N GLU A 202 -12.70 -2.71 -2.07
CA GLU A 202 -12.11 -2.90 -0.77
C GLU A 202 -11.45 -1.61 -0.23
N VAL A 203 -11.19 -1.55 1.08
CA VAL A 203 -10.36 -0.50 1.70
C VAL A 203 -9.06 -1.14 2.13
N ASN A 204 -7.94 -0.45 1.94
CA ASN A 204 -6.59 -0.96 2.20
C ASN A 204 -6.12 -0.69 3.63
N SER A 205 -4.95 -1.19 3.97
CA SER A 205 -4.36 -0.89 5.29
C SER A 205 -3.93 0.57 5.41
N LEU A 206 -3.19 1.07 4.42
CA LEU A 206 -2.89 2.49 4.26
C LEU A 206 -3.22 2.94 2.85
N THR A 207 -4.41 3.54 2.70
CA THR A 207 -4.85 4.15 1.45
C THR A 207 -4.37 5.60 1.36
N MET A 208 -3.66 5.94 0.29
CA MET A 208 -3.13 7.28 0.03
C MET A 208 -3.72 7.81 -1.27
N ALA A 209 -4.89 8.45 -1.17
CA ALA A 209 -5.58 9.02 -2.32
C ALA A 209 -5.21 10.49 -2.53
N ALA A 210 -4.57 10.79 -3.65
CA ALA A 210 -4.13 12.12 -4.04
C ALA A 210 -3.29 12.83 -2.95
N VAL A 211 -2.48 12.08 -2.19
CA VAL A 211 -1.67 12.64 -1.10
C VAL A 211 -0.48 13.42 -1.68
N GLY A 212 -0.26 14.64 -1.18
CA GLY A 212 0.79 15.52 -1.65
C GLY A 212 2.16 15.28 -1.01
N SER A 213 3.19 15.75 -1.70
CA SER A 213 4.60 15.68 -1.29
C SER A 213 4.95 16.46 -0.01
N GLY A 214 4.03 17.25 0.53
CA GLY A 214 4.19 17.90 1.84
C GLY A 214 3.91 16.96 3.02
N THR A 215 3.32 15.78 2.76
CA THR A 215 3.03 14.74 3.76
C THR A 215 4.29 13.92 4.06
N THR A 216 4.49 13.55 5.32
CA THR A 216 5.60 12.67 5.73
C THR A 216 5.10 11.26 6.02
N ILE A 217 5.60 10.27 5.29
CA ILE A 217 5.39 8.84 5.56
C ILE A 217 6.77 8.19 5.73
N ASP A 218 7.13 7.84 6.96
CA ASP A 218 8.49 7.43 7.32
C ASP A 218 8.48 6.37 8.43
N HIS A 219 9.09 5.20 8.25
CA HIS A 219 9.01 4.10 9.24
C HIS A 219 7.56 3.69 9.53
N VAL A 220 6.89 3.16 8.51
CA VAL A 220 5.55 2.57 8.64
C VAL A 220 5.66 1.08 8.41
N GLN A 221 5.04 0.29 9.29
CA GLN A 221 4.91 -1.14 9.14
C GLN A 221 3.43 -1.48 9.03
N VAL A 222 3.08 -2.23 7.98
CA VAL A 222 1.77 -2.82 7.78
C VAL A 222 1.90 -4.33 7.97
N VAL A 223 0.98 -4.93 8.73
CA VAL A 223 0.99 -6.35 9.05
C VAL A 223 -0.38 -6.97 8.88
N TYR A 224 -0.46 -8.13 8.23
CA TYR A 224 -1.71 -8.88 8.03
C TYR A 224 -2.80 -8.03 7.38
N ALA A 225 -2.40 -7.24 6.39
CA ALA A 225 -3.32 -6.52 5.51
C ALA A 225 -4.24 -7.52 4.79
N LYS A 226 -5.54 -7.30 4.82
CA LYS A 226 -6.57 -8.15 4.16
C LYS A 226 -6.63 -7.91 2.66
N ASP A 227 -6.41 -6.66 2.33
CA ASP A 227 -6.31 -6.08 1.00
C ASP A 227 -4.88 -5.55 0.87
N ASP A 228 -4.64 -4.47 0.14
CA ASP A 228 -3.28 -3.97 -0.01
C ASP A 228 -2.68 -3.43 1.28
N ALA A 229 -1.36 -3.59 1.41
CA ALA A 229 -0.63 -3.00 2.52
C ALA A 229 -0.50 -1.49 2.34
N TYR A 230 -0.11 -1.05 1.16
CA TYR A 230 -0.02 0.36 0.78
C TYR A 230 -0.57 0.54 -0.63
N GLU A 231 -1.60 1.37 -0.76
CA GLU A 231 -2.15 1.71 -2.07
C GLU A 231 -2.09 3.22 -2.29
N TRP A 232 -1.49 3.62 -3.42
CA TRP A 232 -1.40 5.00 -3.85
C TRP A 232 -2.34 5.25 -5.04
N PHE A 233 -3.48 5.88 -4.75
CA PHE A 233 -4.35 6.42 -5.79
C PHE A 233 -3.89 7.82 -6.20
N GLY A 234 -3.12 7.94 -7.27
CA GLY A 234 -2.58 9.23 -7.70
C GLY A 234 -1.68 9.89 -6.64
N GLY A 235 -1.45 11.20 -6.78
CA GLY A 235 -0.67 11.97 -5.82
C GLY A 235 0.85 11.96 -6.06
N THR A 236 1.57 12.55 -5.10
CA THR A 236 3.01 12.86 -5.20
C THR A 236 3.76 12.65 -3.89
N VAL A 237 3.12 12.05 -2.88
CA VAL A 237 3.74 11.75 -1.59
C VAL A 237 5.00 10.91 -1.76
N ASN A 238 6.04 11.26 -1.01
CA ASN A 238 7.26 10.46 -0.97
C ASN A 238 7.33 9.72 0.37
N CYS A 239 7.84 8.48 0.36
CA CYS A 239 7.86 7.62 1.53
C CYS A 239 9.24 7.02 1.77
N LYS A 240 9.64 6.84 3.03
CA LYS A 240 10.83 6.05 3.39
C LYS A 240 10.54 5.00 4.44
N TYR A 241 11.31 3.92 4.42
CA TYR A 241 11.31 2.90 5.47
C TYR A 241 9.94 2.24 5.64
N LEU A 242 9.45 1.61 4.58
CA LEU A 242 8.16 0.91 4.56
C LEU A 242 8.37 -0.58 4.78
N ILE A 243 7.48 -1.20 5.55
CA ILE A 243 7.45 -2.64 5.75
C ILE A 243 6.05 -3.15 5.46
N ALA A 244 5.95 -4.17 4.61
CA ALA A 244 4.74 -4.97 4.41
C ALA A 244 5.04 -6.40 4.85
N LEU A 245 4.28 -6.89 5.82
CA LEU A 245 4.49 -8.19 6.44
C LEU A 245 3.20 -9.01 6.35
N LYS A 246 3.26 -10.12 5.63
CA LYS A 246 2.15 -11.09 5.52
C LYS A 246 0.84 -10.45 5.04
N THR A 247 0.93 -9.50 4.13
CA THR A 247 -0.19 -8.99 3.35
C THR A 247 -0.92 -10.14 2.65
N GLN A 248 -2.23 -10.03 2.51
CA GLN A 248 -3.05 -11.00 1.79
C GLN A 248 -3.09 -10.68 0.30
N ASP A 249 -3.47 -9.46 -0.10
CA ASP A 249 -3.44 -9.03 -1.50
C ASP A 249 -2.07 -8.45 -1.87
N ASP A 250 -1.97 -7.21 -2.34
CA ASP A 250 -0.73 -6.63 -2.84
C ASP A 250 0.03 -5.81 -1.80
N ASP A 251 1.37 -5.89 -1.84
CA ASP A 251 2.18 -5.15 -0.86
C ASP A 251 2.28 -3.66 -1.19
N PHE A 252 2.56 -3.32 -2.45
CA PHE A 252 2.63 -1.95 -2.95
C PHE A 252 1.82 -1.82 -4.25
N ASP A 253 0.62 -1.26 -4.17
CA ASP A 253 -0.19 -0.92 -5.35
C ASP A 253 -0.07 0.58 -5.70
N THR A 254 0.19 0.86 -6.96
CA THR A 254 0.25 2.24 -7.47
C THR A 254 -0.62 2.40 -8.71
N ASP A 255 -1.53 3.36 -8.65
CA ASP A 255 -2.39 3.63 -9.78
C ASP A 255 -2.70 5.14 -9.94
N ASN A 256 -3.61 5.40 -10.88
CA ASN A 256 -4.28 6.68 -11.08
C ASN A 256 -3.37 7.93 -11.15
N GLY A 257 -2.15 7.74 -11.67
CA GLY A 257 -1.22 8.85 -11.91
C GLY A 257 -0.22 9.10 -10.79
N PHE A 258 -0.03 8.17 -9.85
CA PHE A 258 0.90 8.35 -8.74
C PHE A 258 2.34 8.56 -9.24
N SER A 259 3.00 9.60 -8.73
CA SER A 259 4.32 10.04 -9.20
C SER A 259 5.31 10.32 -8.06
N GLY A 260 5.06 9.74 -6.89
CA GLY A 260 5.92 9.85 -5.71
C GLY A 260 7.21 9.03 -5.79
N LYS A 261 8.04 9.17 -4.75
CA LYS A 261 9.33 8.50 -4.59
C LYS A 261 9.35 7.67 -3.32
N ILE A 262 9.78 6.42 -3.41
CA ILE A 262 9.84 5.50 -2.26
C ILE A 262 11.25 4.95 -2.12
N GLN A 263 11.83 5.04 -0.93
CA GLN A 263 13.15 4.46 -0.63
C GLN A 263 13.13 3.60 0.63
N PHE A 264 13.80 2.44 0.58
CA PHE A 264 13.88 1.46 1.67
C PHE A 264 12.52 0.83 1.97
N GLY A 265 12.19 -0.22 1.22
CA GLY A 265 10.96 -1.00 1.39
C GLY A 265 11.26 -2.47 1.60
N LEU A 266 10.72 -3.06 2.67
CA LEU A 266 10.90 -4.48 2.99
C LEU A 266 9.56 -5.21 2.92
N ILE A 267 9.47 -6.19 2.04
CA ILE A 267 8.29 -7.04 1.87
C ILE A 267 8.66 -8.47 2.30
N LEU A 268 7.81 -9.07 3.14
CA LEU A 268 7.98 -10.42 3.68
C LEU A 268 6.65 -11.18 3.59
N ARG A 269 6.53 -12.09 2.62
CA ARG A 269 5.32 -12.91 2.43
C ARG A 269 5.32 -14.16 3.31
N ASP A 270 4.12 -14.55 3.72
CA ASP A 270 3.86 -15.90 4.21
C ASP A 270 3.42 -16.78 3.04
N SER A 271 4.00 -17.97 2.93
CA SER A 271 3.70 -18.93 1.87
C SER A 271 2.24 -19.35 1.76
N VAL A 272 1.43 -19.19 2.81
CA VAL A 272 0.02 -19.63 2.83
C VAL A 272 -1.00 -18.48 2.82
N ILE A 273 -0.55 -17.22 2.82
CA ILE A 273 -1.42 -16.04 2.87
C ILE A 273 -1.37 -15.34 1.50
N ALA A 274 -2.43 -15.53 0.73
CA ALA A 274 -2.64 -14.93 -0.58
C ALA A 274 -4.14 -14.68 -0.80
N ASP A 275 -4.48 -13.68 -1.60
CA ASP A 275 -5.85 -13.35 -1.98
C ASP A 275 -6.33 -14.13 -3.20
N ILE A 276 -7.64 -14.24 -3.37
CA ILE A 276 -8.29 -14.90 -4.50
C ILE A 276 -8.15 -14.11 -5.81
N SER A 277 -7.95 -12.79 -5.73
CA SER A 277 -7.57 -11.89 -6.84
C SER A 277 -6.16 -12.18 -7.39
N ASN A 278 -5.37 -12.93 -6.61
CA ASN A 278 -3.93 -13.19 -6.66
C ASN A 278 -3.17 -12.33 -5.63
N SER A 279 -1.83 -12.31 -5.69
CA SER A 279 -1.03 -11.57 -4.72
C SER A 279 0.37 -11.31 -5.24
N GLU A 280 0.74 -10.04 -5.18
CA GLU A 280 1.92 -9.44 -5.74
C GLU A 280 2.70 -8.61 -4.69
N ALA A 281 4.01 -8.45 -4.90
CA ALA A 281 4.76 -7.44 -4.14
C ALA A 281 4.57 -6.03 -4.70
N PHE A 282 4.30 -5.93 -6.00
CA PHE A 282 3.99 -4.70 -6.70
C PHE A 282 2.91 -4.98 -7.72
N GLU A 283 1.83 -4.21 -7.65
CA GLU A 283 0.90 -3.99 -8.75
C GLU A 283 1.00 -2.53 -9.17
N SER A 284 1.02 -2.27 -10.48
CA SER A 284 1.15 -0.89 -10.96
C SER A 284 0.40 -0.67 -12.26
N ASP A 285 -0.48 0.33 -12.20
CA ASP A 285 -1.38 0.78 -13.27
C ASP A 285 -1.18 2.25 -13.57
N ASN A 286 -1.48 2.71 -14.79
CA ASN A 286 -1.75 4.13 -14.98
C ASN A 286 -3.16 4.50 -14.51
N ASN A 287 -4.12 3.64 -14.83
CA ASN A 287 -5.51 3.61 -14.42
C ASN A 287 -6.14 2.31 -14.94
N ALA A 288 -7.33 1.96 -14.46
CA ALA A 288 -8.00 0.68 -14.78
C ALA A 288 -8.11 0.34 -16.28
N SER A 289 -8.16 1.35 -17.16
CA SER A 289 -8.27 1.16 -18.61
C SER A 289 -6.94 1.26 -19.38
N GLY A 290 -5.82 1.53 -18.70
CA GLY A 290 -4.51 1.70 -19.32
C GLY A 290 -4.44 2.84 -20.34
N THR A 291 -5.15 3.93 -20.06
CA THR A 291 -5.21 5.11 -20.96
C THR A 291 -3.93 5.93 -20.91
N THR A 292 -3.84 6.97 -21.75
CA THR A 292 -2.78 7.98 -21.73
C THR A 292 -3.12 9.19 -20.86
N ALA A 293 -4.06 9.06 -19.91
CA ALA A 293 -4.45 10.15 -19.03
C ALA A 293 -3.26 10.66 -18.20
N ALA A 294 -3.25 11.97 -17.95
CA ALA A 294 -2.25 12.66 -17.15
C ALA A 294 -2.85 13.09 -15.78
N PRO A 295 -2.06 13.13 -14.70
CA PRO A 295 -0.67 12.64 -14.60
C PRO A 295 -0.56 11.14 -14.88
N LYS A 296 0.61 10.70 -15.36
CA LYS A 296 0.89 9.28 -15.61
C LYS A 296 1.51 8.66 -14.37
N THR A 297 1.12 7.44 -13.99
CA THR A 297 1.78 6.71 -12.90
C THR A 297 3.24 6.52 -13.26
N THR A 298 4.14 7.17 -12.54
CA THR A 298 5.57 7.28 -12.87
C THR A 298 6.44 7.19 -11.62
N ALA A 299 5.89 6.61 -10.56
CA ALA A 299 6.54 6.44 -9.27
C ALA A 299 7.94 5.81 -9.40
N ILE A 300 8.84 6.25 -8.52
CA ILE A 300 10.21 5.73 -8.46
C ILE A 300 10.43 5.02 -7.13
N PHE A 301 10.69 3.72 -7.18
CA PHE A 301 11.06 2.90 -6.04
C PHE A 301 12.55 2.61 -6.08
N SER A 302 13.24 2.78 -4.95
CA SER A 302 14.64 2.39 -4.81
C SER A 302 14.94 1.69 -3.49
N ASN A 303 15.92 0.78 -3.48
CA ASN A 303 16.29 0.04 -2.28
C ASN A 303 15.13 -0.77 -1.72
N ILE A 304 14.53 -1.65 -2.53
CA ILE A 304 13.45 -2.54 -2.11
C ILE A 304 13.95 -3.97 -1.97
N THR A 305 13.61 -4.66 -0.88
CA THR A 305 13.82 -6.11 -0.73
C THR A 305 12.46 -6.78 -0.67
N ALA A 306 12.10 -7.54 -1.71
CA ALA A 306 10.85 -8.30 -1.77
C ALA A 306 11.10 -9.80 -1.63
N ILE A 307 10.77 -10.35 -0.46
CA ILE A 307 10.93 -11.77 -0.11
C ILE A 307 9.57 -12.45 -0.25
N GLY A 308 9.46 -13.28 -1.28
CA GLY A 308 8.24 -13.97 -1.67
C GLY A 308 7.99 -15.27 -0.91
N PRO A 309 6.97 -16.03 -1.31
CA PRO A 309 6.50 -17.22 -0.59
C PRO A 309 7.40 -18.46 -0.72
N LYS A 310 8.45 -18.43 -1.56
CA LYS A 310 9.28 -19.61 -1.87
C LYS A 310 10.69 -19.47 -1.31
N ALA A 311 10.96 -20.14 -0.19
CA ALA A 311 12.30 -20.21 0.38
C ALA A 311 13.33 -20.90 -0.54
N THR A 312 12.88 -21.83 -1.39
CA THR A 312 13.65 -22.51 -2.43
C THR A 312 12.76 -22.73 -3.67
N LEU A 313 13.36 -23.05 -4.82
CA LEU A 313 12.58 -23.35 -6.05
C LEU A 313 11.58 -24.50 -5.87
N ASN A 314 11.89 -25.46 -4.98
CA ASN A 314 11.05 -26.62 -4.69
C ASN A 314 9.91 -26.33 -3.71
N ASN A 315 9.94 -25.20 -2.98
CA ASN A 315 8.83 -24.84 -2.10
C ASN A 315 7.58 -24.50 -2.93
N ILE A 316 6.43 -24.98 -2.48
CA ILE A 316 5.12 -24.69 -3.07
C ILE A 316 4.35 -23.88 -2.02
N GLY A 317 4.15 -22.59 -2.27
CA GLY A 317 3.21 -21.76 -1.52
C GLY A 317 1.81 -21.87 -2.11
N SER A 318 0.91 -20.98 -1.68
CA SER A 318 -0.40 -20.80 -2.33
C SER A 318 -0.23 -20.62 -3.84
N SER A 319 -1.10 -21.25 -4.63
CA SER A 319 -1.13 -21.07 -6.10
C SER A 319 -1.66 -19.70 -6.52
N LEU A 320 -2.22 -18.95 -5.57
CA LEU A 320 -2.75 -17.61 -5.79
C LEU A 320 -1.67 -16.54 -5.87
N PHE A 321 -0.43 -16.83 -5.43
CA PHE A 321 0.68 -15.92 -5.69
C PHE A 321 0.96 -15.80 -7.20
N ARG A 322 0.83 -14.60 -7.76
CA ARG A 322 1.16 -14.36 -9.16
C ARG A 322 2.65 -14.12 -9.37
N GLY A 323 3.21 -13.13 -8.70
CA GLY A 323 4.56 -12.64 -8.98
C GLY A 323 4.99 -11.47 -8.10
N ALA A 324 6.26 -11.10 -8.14
CA ALA A 324 6.75 -10.01 -7.32
C ALA A 324 6.40 -8.64 -7.90
N THR A 325 6.36 -8.50 -9.22
CA THR A 325 6.14 -7.20 -9.85
C THR A 325 5.31 -7.36 -11.10
N HIS A 326 4.07 -6.89 -11.06
CA HIS A 326 3.15 -6.86 -12.19
C HIS A 326 2.99 -5.41 -12.68
N ILE A 327 3.66 -5.11 -13.79
CA ILE A 327 3.69 -3.77 -14.39
C ILE A 327 2.72 -3.76 -15.56
N ARG A 328 1.59 -3.07 -15.43
CA ARG A 328 0.47 -3.20 -16.37
C ARG A 328 -0.22 -1.87 -16.67
N ARG A 329 -1.22 -1.93 -17.56
CA ARG A 329 -2.14 -0.82 -17.92
C ARG A 329 -1.42 0.53 -18.08
N ASN A 330 -0.42 0.57 -18.96
CA ASN A 330 0.33 1.76 -19.33
C ASN A 330 1.02 2.50 -18.16
N THR A 331 1.29 1.85 -17.02
CA THR A 331 2.11 2.47 -15.96
C THR A 331 3.54 2.76 -16.46
N GLY A 332 4.16 3.76 -15.85
CA GLY A 332 5.54 4.20 -16.06
C GLY A 332 6.43 4.01 -14.82
N ILE A 333 6.06 3.14 -13.89
CA ILE A 333 6.81 2.84 -12.67
C ILE A 333 8.28 2.53 -12.96
N SER A 334 9.17 2.95 -12.06
CA SER A 334 10.60 2.66 -12.15
C SER A 334 11.13 2.08 -10.85
N ILE A 335 11.95 1.04 -10.96
CA ILE A 335 12.50 0.29 -9.83
C ILE A 335 14.02 0.26 -9.96
N PHE A 336 14.70 0.62 -8.88
CA PHE A 336 16.16 0.72 -8.83
C PHE A 336 16.73 0.05 -7.58
N ASN A 337 17.94 -0.50 -7.68
CA ASN A 337 18.74 -0.90 -6.51
C ASN A 337 17.99 -1.90 -5.60
N SER A 338 17.33 -2.91 -6.16
CA SER A 338 16.39 -3.77 -5.43
C SER A 338 16.75 -5.26 -5.49
N ILE A 339 16.29 -6.02 -4.50
CA ILE A 339 16.36 -7.48 -4.45
C ILE A 339 14.92 -8.01 -4.51
N ILE A 340 14.65 -8.91 -5.44
CA ILE A 340 13.36 -9.58 -5.56
C ILE A 340 13.63 -11.09 -5.58
N MET A 341 13.11 -11.82 -4.60
CA MET A 341 13.48 -13.22 -4.43
C MET A 341 12.34 -14.12 -3.97
N GLY A 342 12.35 -15.37 -4.45
CA GLY A 342 11.41 -16.40 -3.98
C GLY A 342 9.98 -16.25 -4.48
N TRP A 343 9.78 -15.74 -5.70
CA TRP A 343 8.45 -15.54 -6.30
C TRP A 343 8.16 -16.49 -7.47
N PRO A 344 6.88 -16.80 -7.76
CA PRO A 344 6.52 -17.54 -8.98
C PRO A 344 6.96 -16.80 -10.25
N ARG A 345 6.79 -15.48 -10.29
CA ARG A 345 7.32 -14.58 -11.33
C ARG A 345 8.13 -13.46 -10.68
N GLY A 346 9.29 -13.12 -11.22
CA GLY A 346 10.10 -11.99 -10.77
C GLY A 346 9.47 -10.68 -11.22
N ILE A 347 9.68 -10.30 -12.47
CA ILE A 347 9.07 -9.11 -13.09
C ILE A 347 8.23 -9.52 -14.29
N GLU A 348 6.98 -9.08 -14.30
CA GLU A 348 6.01 -9.25 -15.38
C GLU A 348 5.66 -7.90 -16.00
N ILE A 349 5.84 -7.80 -17.32
CA ILE A 349 5.33 -6.69 -18.13
C ILE A 349 4.07 -7.16 -18.81
N ASP A 350 2.94 -6.62 -18.39
CA ASP A 350 1.64 -6.94 -18.94
C ASP A 350 1.12 -5.78 -19.80
N ALA A 351 1.15 -6.00 -21.11
CA ALA A 351 0.70 -5.07 -22.14
C ALA A 351 -0.64 -5.50 -22.76
N THR A 352 -1.48 -6.24 -22.03
CA THR A 352 -2.75 -6.78 -22.54
C THR A 352 -3.88 -5.74 -22.58
N THR A 353 -3.83 -4.71 -21.73
CA THR A 353 -4.92 -3.73 -21.56
C THR A 353 -4.44 -2.32 -21.88
N GLY A 354 -5.20 -1.58 -22.68
CA GLY A 354 -4.94 -0.17 -23.00
C GLY A 354 -3.71 0.03 -23.89
N THR A 355 -2.98 1.12 -23.65
CA THR A 355 -1.71 1.38 -24.34
C THR A 355 -0.65 0.38 -23.87
N SER A 356 0.09 -0.21 -24.81
CA SER A 356 1.10 -1.21 -24.49
C SER A 356 2.15 -0.67 -23.51
N THR A 357 2.26 -1.30 -22.35
CA THR A 357 3.27 -1.01 -21.32
C THR A 357 4.69 -1.23 -21.85
N ALA A 358 4.89 -2.06 -22.89
CA ALA A 358 6.19 -2.23 -23.53
C ALA A 358 6.76 -0.92 -24.10
N LEU A 359 5.89 -0.04 -24.60
CA LEU A 359 6.31 1.26 -25.13
C LEU A 359 6.97 2.13 -24.05
N ASN A 360 6.54 1.98 -22.79
CA ASN A 360 7.13 2.71 -21.67
C ASN A 360 8.54 2.22 -21.33
N ILE A 361 8.89 0.98 -21.67
CA ILE A 361 10.27 0.48 -21.57
C ILE A 361 11.12 1.10 -22.68
N GLU A 362 10.58 1.14 -23.88
CA GLU A 362 11.27 1.55 -25.11
C GLU A 362 11.51 3.05 -25.17
N ASP A 363 10.54 3.84 -24.71
CA ASP A 363 10.63 5.29 -24.62
C ASP A 363 11.34 5.79 -23.37
N SER A 364 11.85 4.87 -22.54
CA SER A 364 12.59 5.17 -21.33
C SER A 364 11.79 5.68 -20.12
N THR A 365 10.46 5.69 -20.19
CA THR A 365 9.58 6.03 -19.06
C THR A 365 9.77 5.04 -17.91
N ILE A 366 9.80 3.74 -18.17
CA ILE A 366 10.15 2.69 -17.21
C ILE A 366 11.67 2.55 -17.15
N ARG A 367 12.19 2.46 -15.92
CA ARG A 367 13.58 2.13 -15.63
C ARG A 367 13.63 0.97 -14.64
N LEU A 368 14.25 -0.12 -15.06
CA LEU A 368 14.54 -1.29 -14.22
C LEU A 368 16.05 -1.48 -14.18
N ARG A 369 16.71 -1.02 -13.11
CA ARG A 369 18.19 -1.01 -13.05
C ARG A 369 18.71 -1.43 -11.68
N ASN A 370 19.88 -2.09 -11.68
CA ASN A 370 20.52 -2.57 -10.46
C ASN A 370 19.61 -3.48 -9.63
N ILE A 371 18.84 -4.35 -10.30
CA ILE A 371 17.92 -5.29 -9.67
C ILE A 371 18.52 -6.69 -9.68
N THR A 372 18.46 -7.36 -8.54
CA THR A 372 18.79 -8.78 -8.42
C THR A 372 17.50 -9.59 -8.29
N LEU A 373 17.25 -10.48 -9.25
CA LEU A 373 16.18 -11.48 -9.19
C LEU A 373 16.77 -12.81 -8.71
N ALA A 374 16.29 -13.40 -7.62
CA ALA A 374 16.89 -14.59 -7.03
C ALA A 374 15.88 -15.70 -6.70
N GLY A 375 16.06 -16.90 -7.24
CA GLY A 375 15.22 -18.05 -6.89
C GLY A 375 13.75 -17.90 -7.29
N ASN A 376 13.46 -17.11 -8.32
CA ASN A 376 12.12 -17.03 -8.91
C ASN A 376 11.91 -18.19 -9.89
N THR A 377 10.67 -18.71 -10.00
CA THR A 377 10.39 -19.79 -10.97
C THR A 377 10.54 -19.28 -12.41
N VAL A 378 10.02 -18.08 -12.68
CA VAL A 378 10.21 -17.35 -13.93
C VAL A 378 10.76 -15.98 -13.57
N ASN A 379 11.94 -15.62 -14.07
CA ASN A 379 12.55 -14.33 -13.73
C ASN A 379 11.82 -13.15 -14.39
N THR A 380 11.52 -13.29 -15.67
CA THR A 380 10.98 -12.23 -16.52
C THR A 380 9.84 -12.78 -17.37
N ARG A 381 8.71 -12.07 -17.40
CA ARG A 381 7.51 -12.44 -18.17
C ARG A 381 7.00 -11.25 -18.96
N PHE A 382 6.55 -11.50 -20.17
CA PHE A 382 5.89 -10.53 -21.04
C PHE A 382 4.56 -11.11 -21.55
N SER A 383 3.51 -10.30 -21.54
CA SER A 383 2.22 -10.62 -22.13
C SER A 383 1.62 -9.44 -22.88
N GLY A 384 0.77 -9.73 -23.87
CA GLY A 384 -0.03 -8.72 -24.56
C GLY A 384 0.64 -8.10 -25.79
N THR A 385 0.30 -6.85 -26.06
CA THR A 385 0.68 -6.15 -27.30
C THR A 385 2.14 -5.79 -27.30
N ALA A 386 2.91 -6.36 -28.23
CA ALA A 386 4.35 -6.11 -28.38
C ALA A 386 4.69 -4.63 -28.66
N GLY A 387 5.86 -4.20 -28.18
CA GLY A 387 6.55 -3.01 -28.67
C GLY A 387 7.43 -3.32 -29.88
N ILE A 388 8.42 -2.47 -30.15
CA ILE A 388 9.41 -2.65 -31.22
C ILE A 388 10.48 -3.69 -30.82
N THR A 389 10.97 -3.60 -29.59
CA THR A 389 12.07 -4.39 -29.03
C THR A 389 11.60 -5.40 -27.99
N ILE A 390 10.54 -5.09 -27.24
CA ILE A 390 9.95 -6.00 -26.25
C ILE A 390 8.77 -6.72 -26.91
N THR A 391 9.05 -7.91 -27.46
CA THR A 391 8.10 -8.66 -28.29
C THR A 391 7.65 -10.00 -27.70
N ASN A 392 8.40 -10.53 -26.74
CA ASN A 392 8.16 -11.80 -26.05
C ASN A 392 9.06 -11.91 -24.80
N ASP A 393 8.91 -12.98 -24.04
CA ASP A 393 9.72 -13.27 -22.84
C ASP A 393 11.22 -13.24 -23.10
N ALA A 394 11.69 -13.82 -24.21
CA ALA A 394 13.12 -13.88 -24.52
C ALA A 394 13.69 -12.48 -24.83
N ALA A 395 12.95 -11.67 -25.57
CA ALA A 395 13.31 -10.28 -25.87
C ALA A 395 13.35 -9.44 -24.58
N PHE A 396 12.35 -9.58 -23.70
CA PHE A 396 12.33 -8.89 -22.41
C PHE A 396 13.49 -9.33 -21.52
N THR A 397 13.79 -10.63 -21.46
CA THR A 397 14.92 -11.16 -20.69
C THR A 397 16.26 -10.63 -21.19
N SER A 398 16.46 -10.57 -22.51
CA SER A 398 17.66 -10.02 -23.14
C SER A 398 17.82 -8.53 -22.83
N TRP A 399 16.73 -7.76 -22.93
CA TRP A 399 16.72 -6.36 -22.51
C TRP A 399 17.07 -6.22 -21.03
N PHE A 400 16.39 -6.94 -20.15
CA PHE A 400 16.55 -6.83 -18.69
C PHE A 400 17.97 -7.14 -18.24
N THR A 401 18.60 -8.17 -18.83
CA THR A 401 19.95 -8.63 -18.48
C THR A 401 21.07 -7.91 -19.24
N ASN A 402 20.75 -6.92 -20.06
CA ASN A 402 21.77 -6.09 -20.70
C ASN A 402 22.66 -5.42 -19.65
N SER A 403 23.99 -5.50 -19.84
CA SER A 403 24.99 -4.95 -18.91
C SER A 403 24.78 -3.48 -18.55
N TYR A 404 24.17 -2.68 -19.44
CA TYR A 404 23.84 -1.27 -19.21
C TYR A 404 22.86 -1.08 -18.03
N TYR A 405 21.88 -1.97 -17.88
CA TYR A 405 20.91 -1.91 -16.78
C TYR A 405 21.43 -2.54 -15.50
N ASN A 406 22.53 -3.31 -15.58
CA ASN A 406 23.21 -3.93 -14.45
C ASN A 406 22.28 -4.82 -13.60
N ASN A 407 21.26 -5.46 -14.19
CA ASN A 407 20.45 -6.44 -13.47
C ASN A 407 21.13 -7.81 -13.47
N ASP A 408 20.73 -8.70 -12.57
CA ASP A 408 21.21 -10.09 -12.55
C ASP A 408 20.14 -11.08 -12.11
N LEU A 409 20.29 -12.31 -12.60
CA LEU A 409 19.42 -13.45 -12.35
C LEU A 409 20.22 -14.49 -11.57
N LEU A 410 19.82 -14.76 -10.34
CA LEU A 410 20.40 -15.79 -9.49
C LEU A 410 19.47 -17.00 -9.46
N THR A 411 20.05 -18.19 -9.58
CA THR A 411 19.28 -19.44 -9.64
C THR A 411 18.53 -19.72 -8.34
N ASN A 412 19.18 -19.53 -7.19
CA ASN A 412 18.57 -19.81 -5.89
C ASN A 412 18.43 -18.55 -5.05
N THR A 413 17.46 -18.56 -4.14
CA THR A 413 17.30 -17.55 -3.10
C THR A 413 18.55 -17.43 -2.22
N SER A 414 19.23 -18.55 -1.92
CA SER A 414 20.45 -18.60 -1.12
C SER A 414 21.66 -17.92 -1.77
N ASP A 415 21.63 -17.69 -3.09
CA ASP A 415 22.67 -16.98 -3.83
C ASP A 415 22.63 -15.47 -3.58
N ALA A 416 21.50 -14.95 -3.07
CA ALA A 416 21.38 -13.56 -2.62
C ALA A 416 22.17 -13.30 -1.32
N LYS A 417 22.53 -14.35 -0.57
CA LYS A 417 23.31 -14.27 0.68
C LYS A 417 22.70 -13.31 1.71
N LEU A 418 21.40 -13.43 1.95
CA LEU A 418 20.75 -12.80 3.12
C LEU A 418 20.81 -13.75 4.34
N ILE A 419 20.83 -13.21 5.56
CA ILE A 419 21.09 -13.98 6.79
C ILE A 419 19.97 -14.99 7.10
N GLN A 420 18.73 -14.54 7.28
CA GLN A 420 17.57 -15.38 7.57
C GLN A 420 16.27 -14.79 6.96
N PRO A 421 16.18 -14.63 5.62
CA PRO A 421 15.06 -13.90 4.99
C PRO A 421 13.71 -14.63 5.12
N PHE A 422 13.70 -15.96 5.26
CA PHE A 422 12.47 -16.78 5.32
C PHE A 422 12.13 -17.28 6.74
N ASN A 423 12.69 -16.66 7.78
CA ASN A 423 12.30 -16.98 9.15
C ASN A 423 11.05 -16.18 9.54
N TYR A 424 9.89 -16.84 9.66
CA TYR A 424 8.62 -16.16 9.90
C TYR A 424 8.48 -15.54 11.30
N THR A 425 9.23 -16.01 12.30
CA THR A 425 9.12 -15.48 13.68
C THR A 425 10.21 -14.45 13.98
N ALA A 426 11.38 -14.59 13.35
CA ALA A 426 12.50 -13.67 13.51
C ALA A 426 13.27 -13.52 12.18
N PRO A 427 12.70 -12.84 11.18
CA PRO A 427 13.37 -12.63 9.90
C PRO A 427 14.61 -11.75 10.09
N ASP A 428 15.67 -12.05 9.34
CA ASP A 428 16.81 -11.16 9.17
C ASP A 428 17.13 -11.01 7.67
N PRO A 429 16.62 -9.94 7.03
CA PRO A 429 16.84 -9.69 5.60
C PRO A 429 18.22 -9.05 5.31
N THR A 430 19.07 -8.88 6.32
CA THR A 430 20.39 -8.24 6.14
C THR A 430 21.27 -9.10 5.23
N PRO A 431 21.94 -8.51 4.22
CA PRO A 431 22.95 -9.22 3.43
C PRO A 431 24.19 -9.59 4.27
N PHE A 432 24.77 -10.76 4.05
CA PHE A 432 26.09 -11.09 4.59
C PHE A 432 27.13 -10.09 4.06
N ALA A 433 27.93 -9.51 4.96
CA ALA A 433 28.96 -8.54 4.59
C ALA A 433 30.24 -9.19 4.03
N GLY A 434 31.09 -8.37 3.41
CA GLY A 434 32.43 -8.75 2.97
C GLY A 434 32.43 -9.82 1.87
N ALA A 435 33.46 -10.68 1.88
CA ALA A 435 33.66 -11.70 0.85
C ALA A 435 32.61 -12.82 0.84
N ASN A 436 31.86 -12.99 1.93
CA ASN A 436 30.80 -14.00 2.03
C ASN A 436 29.45 -13.53 1.46
N GLY A 437 29.32 -12.24 1.17
CA GLY A 437 28.14 -11.65 0.57
C GLY A 437 28.12 -11.71 -0.95
N ASN A 438 26.94 -11.46 -1.52
CA ASN A 438 26.80 -11.26 -2.96
C ASN A 438 27.29 -9.85 -3.32
N GLN A 439 28.35 -9.75 -4.11
CA GLN A 439 29.02 -8.48 -4.38
C GLN A 439 28.13 -7.47 -5.14
N LYS A 440 27.24 -7.94 -6.03
CA LYS A 440 26.27 -7.04 -6.69
C LYS A 440 25.24 -6.49 -5.71
N ILE A 441 24.84 -7.27 -4.72
CA ILE A 441 23.96 -6.78 -3.66
C ILE A 441 24.70 -5.78 -2.76
N LEU A 442 25.94 -6.08 -2.38
CA LEU A 442 26.69 -5.23 -1.45
C LEU A 442 27.08 -3.85 -2.02
N THR A 443 27.45 -3.78 -3.30
CA THR A 443 28.02 -2.56 -3.89
C THR A 443 27.45 -2.20 -5.26
N GLY A 444 26.39 -2.89 -5.71
CA GLY A 444 25.86 -2.73 -7.06
C GLY A 444 24.68 -1.76 -7.16
N GLY A 445 24.40 -0.95 -6.13
CA GLY A 445 23.43 0.14 -6.19
C GLY A 445 24.02 1.39 -6.84
N SER A 446 23.21 2.13 -7.58
CA SER A 446 23.63 3.36 -8.27
C SER A 446 22.46 4.34 -8.42
N PHE A 447 22.78 5.63 -8.39
CA PHE A 447 21.87 6.76 -8.61
C PHE A 447 22.31 7.63 -9.80
N THR A 448 23.09 7.08 -10.72
CA THR A 448 23.59 7.84 -11.91
C THR A 448 22.58 7.90 -13.06
N ASP A 449 21.40 7.29 -12.93
CA ASP A 449 20.35 7.38 -13.95
C ASP A 449 19.80 8.82 -14.03
N PRO A 450 19.50 9.35 -15.23
CA PRO A 450 18.93 10.69 -15.37
C PRO A 450 17.69 10.95 -14.52
N LYS A 451 16.92 9.92 -14.15
CA LYS A 451 15.77 10.04 -13.23
C LYS A 451 16.13 10.58 -11.84
N PHE A 452 17.39 10.52 -11.42
CA PHE A 452 17.86 11.07 -10.15
C PHE A 452 18.52 12.45 -10.27
N THR A 453 18.55 13.04 -11.48
CA THR A 453 19.17 14.35 -11.70
C THR A 453 18.45 15.43 -10.90
N GLY A 454 19.18 16.11 -10.01
CA GLY A 454 18.62 17.15 -9.15
C GLY A 454 17.69 16.62 -8.05
N ASP A 455 17.62 15.30 -7.86
CA ASP A 455 16.85 14.71 -6.77
C ASP A 455 17.54 14.93 -5.43
N THR A 456 16.75 15.36 -4.44
CA THR A 456 17.19 15.54 -3.04
C THR A 456 16.44 14.65 -2.07
N PHE A 457 15.54 13.79 -2.55
CA PHE A 457 14.74 12.92 -1.70
C PHE A 457 15.45 11.60 -1.39
N PHE A 458 15.97 10.93 -2.43
CA PHE A 458 16.70 9.68 -2.27
C PHE A 458 18.01 9.91 -1.53
N ASP A 459 18.29 9.05 -0.55
CA ASP A 459 19.63 8.88 0.00
C ASP A 459 20.49 8.18 -1.05
N GLN A 460 21.19 8.98 -1.86
CA GLN A 460 22.03 8.48 -2.94
C GLN A 460 23.34 7.85 -2.44
N THR A 461 23.61 7.88 -1.13
CA THR A 461 24.77 7.19 -0.53
C THR A 461 24.53 5.69 -0.33
N ALA A 462 23.28 5.23 -0.47
CA ALA A 462 22.88 3.83 -0.40
C ALA A 462 23.29 3.04 -1.67
N THR A 463 24.59 2.85 -1.87
CA THR A 463 25.17 2.18 -3.06
C THR A 463 25.09 0.65 -3.02
N PHE A 464 24.12 0.09 -2.31
CA PHE A 464 23.82 -1.34 -2.24
C PHE A 464 22.44 -1.62 -2.86
N ARG A 465 22.11 -2.88 -3.09
CA ARG A 465 20.78 -3.31 -3.53
C ARG A 465 19.98 -3.87 -2.37
N GLY A 466 18.67 -3.65 -2.41
CA GLY A 466 17.76 -4.04 -1.35
C GLY A 466 17.56 -2.93 -0.32
N ALA A 467 16.69 -3.20 0.65
CA ALA A 467 16.25 -2.24 1.65
C ALA A 467 17.17 -2.12 2.86
N VAL A 468 18.02 -3.12 3.11
CA VAL A 468 18.86 -3.20 4.31
C VAL A 468 20.32 -3.25 3.91
N ALA A 469 21.12 -2.34 4.45
CA ALA A 469 22.56 -2.32 4.21
C ALA A 469 23.24 -3.49 4.93
N PRO A 470 24.38 -4.00 4.42
CA PRO A 470 25.16 -5.04 5.11
C PRO A 470 25.79 -4.58 6.43
N ALA A 471 25.92 -3.27 6.64
CA ALA A 471 26.51 -2.66 7.84
C ALA A 471 26.08 -1.19 7.98
N GLY A 472 26.39 -0.58 9.13
CA GLY A 472 26.10 0.83 9.39
C GLY A 472 24.64 1.09 9.79
N ILE A 473 24.24 2.36 9.77
CA ILE A 473 22.91 2.80 10.26
C ILE A 473 21.75 2.18 9.46
N LEU A 474 21.94 1.99 8.15
CA LEU A 474 20.95 1.39 7.26
C LEU A 474 20.85 -0.15 7.41
N ALA A 475 21.68 -0.79 8.26
CA ALA A 475 21.55 -2.21 8.58
C ALA A 475 20.49 -2.49 9.67
N THR A 476 20.07 -1.45 10.40
CA THR A 476 19.24 -1.60 11.60
C THR A 476 18.00 -0.71 11.64
N TRP A 477 17.69 0.04 10.57
CA TRP A 477 16.54 0.95 10.54
C TRP A 477 15.21 0.24 10.83
N TRP A 478 15.10 -1.04 10.48
CA TRP A 478 13.92 -1.88 10.68
C TRP A 478 13.84 -2.49 12.09
N LYS A 479 14.84 -2.28 12.95
CA LYS A 479 14.89 -2.91 14.30
C LYS A 479 14.33 -1.97 15.37
N GLY A 480 13.75 -2.54 16.42
CA GLY A 480 13.35 -1.83 17.64
C GLY A 480 11.89 -1.35 17.68
N TRP A 481 11.32 -0.98 16.52
CA TRP A 481 9.96 -0.44 16.44
C TRP A 481 8.96 -1.37 15.74
N THR A 482 9.46 -2.30 14.94
CA THR A 482 8.67 -3.29 14.21
C THR A 482 8.30 -4.48 15.09
N LYS A 483 7.26 -5.23 14.68
CA LYS A 483 6.96 -6.56 15.23
C LYS A 483 6.86 -7.58 14.09
N PHE A 484 7.51 -8.73 14.25
CA PHE A 484 7.47 -9.83 13.28
C PHE A 484 6.80 -11.08 13.84
N ASN A 485 6.92 -11.30 15.15
CA ASN A 485 6.25 -12.40 15.83
C ASN A 485 4.87 -11.95 16.31
N TYR A 486 3.83 -12.55 15.74
CA TYR A 486 2.44 -12.39 16.17
C TYR A 486 1.97 -13.77 16.64
N GLU A 487 1.42 -13.81 17.86
CA GLU A 487 0.93 -15.03 18.51
C GLU A 487 -0.47 -15.42 18.02
#